data_AF-A0AAY4C2N4-F1
#
_entry.id   AF-A0AAY4C2N4-F1
#
_cell.length_a   1.000
_cell.length_b   1.000
_cell.length_c   1.000
_cell.angle_alpha   90.00
_cell.angle_beta   90.00
_cell.angle_gamma   90.00
#
_symmetry.space_group_name_H-M   'P 1'
#
loop_
_entity.id
_entity.type
_entity.pdbx_description
1 polymer ?
#
loop_
_entity_poly.entity_id
_entity_poly.type
_entity_poly.pdbx_seq_one_letter_code
_entity_poly.pdbx_strand_id
1 'polypeptide(L)'
;MDHFIFTVLLLSGVSSCAGLQYHFVNKSMNWTEAQSYCRGNYTDLATVEDTEDMKMMVDITVQQGYKGLVWIGLYYGDTWRWSIQDNMSYSHADTGFRNWSQKPIYYFGIWFIGFFLEGCVMINTGGDWFIGRCWNKYPTVCYQENNAGGIYVINSTRRTWTEAQIYCRQHYTDLAIIRNSEDNQKVTRQLTNNTWIGLHRNWVWSDQSSSTYRNWTAGRPLNNKASCPVAAIGQGGTWMGTDCSARFPFICYQDNLVLVRENKTWKEALLYCRQNHVDLVSVTSEKVQRWVREMAGEASTPYVWMGLRYSYTLNFWLWVSGEFSCYQNWSTGNGTGWYRDEGGRRVWSTGAQQAGGEQKWVSLSEDIELNFICMK
;
A
#
# COMPACT_ATOMS: atom_id res chain seq x y z
N MET A 1 43.55 -26.13 -22.17
CA MET A 1 42.20 -26.14 -22.76
C MET A 1 41.35 -27.06 -21.90
N ASP A 2 40.47 -26.66 -20.99
CA ASP A 2 40.03 -25.34 -20.52
C ASP A 2 39.55 -25.51 -19.08
N HIS A 3 40.00 -24.64 -18.17
CA HIS A 3 39.45 -24.51 -16.82
C HIS A 3 38.20 -23.62 -16.90
N PHE A 4 37.01 -24.21 -16.76
CA PHE A 4 35.80 -23.45 -16.53
C PHE A 4 35.77 -22.97 -15.07
N ILE A 5 36.23 -21.73 -14.88
CA ILE A 5 36.01 -20.97 -13.65
C ILE A 5 34.53 -20.57 -13.62
N PHE A 6 33.73 -21.22 -12.77
CA PHE A 6 32.43 -20.68 -12.37
C PHE A 6 32.67 -19.52 -11.41
N THR A 7 32.79 -18.30 -11.96
CA THR A 7 32.63 -17.07 -11.18
C THR A 7 31.17 -16.95 -10.78
N VAL A 8 30.81 -17.49 -9.62
CA VAL A 8 29.61 -17.06 -8.89
C VAL A 8 29.90 -15.63 -8.42
N LEU A 9 29.47 -14.65 -9.22
CA LEU A 9 29.41 -13.27 -8.79
C LEU A 9 28.39 -13.18 -7.67
N LEU A 10 28.90 -13.06 -6.45
CA LEU A 10 28.20 -12.53 -5.28
C LEU A 10 27.64 -11.15 -5.65
N LEU A 11 26.40 -11.10 -6.12
CA LEU A 11 25.59 -9.92 -5.91
C LEU A 11 25.23 -9.94 -4.43
N SER A 12 25.98 -9.17 -3.64
CA SER A 12 25.52 -8.66 -2.35
C SER A 12 24.19 -7.96 -2.61
N GLY A 13 23.11 -8.72 -2.53
CA GLY A 13 21.75 -8.23 -2.65
C GLY A 13 21.50 -7.29 -1.49
N VAL A 14 21.75 -6.00 -1.72
CA VAL A 14 21.14 -4.94 -0.94
C VAL A 14 19.65 -5.14 -1.15
N SER A 15 19.04 -5.76 -0.15
CA SER A 15 17.63 -6.05 -0.02
C SER A 15 16.83 -4.77 -0.27
N SER A 16 16.37 -4.59 -1.51
CA SER A 16 15.68 -3.38 -1.94
C SER A 16 14.22 -3.48 -1.56
N CYS A 17 13.90 -2.74 -0.51
CA CYS A 17 12.67 -2.05 -0.24
C CYS A 17 11.68 -1.87 -1.40
N ALA A 18 10.79 -2.85 -1.63
CA ALA A 18 9.76 -2.78 -2.67
C ALA A 18 8.42 -3.40 -2.24
N GLY A 19 7.71 -2.72 -1.32
CA GLY A 19 6.23 -2.74 -1.34
C GLY A 19 5.66 -1.85 -2.48
N LEU A 20 6.48 -0.91 -2.96
CA LEU A 20 6.25 -0.10 -4.15
C LEU A 20 7.07 -0.64 -5.33
N GLN A 21 6.41 -0.86 -6.45
CA GLN A 21 7.02 -1.17 -7.74
C GLN A 21 7.05 0.11 -8.59
N TYR A 22 8.23 0.55 -9.01
CA TYR A 22 8.37 1.70 -9.91
C TYR A 22 8.37 1.27 -11.38
N HIS A 23 7.78 2.09 -12.23
CA HIS A 23 7.65 1.86 -13.67
C HIS A 23 8.07 3.10 -14.45
N PHE A 24 9.18 3.01 -15.19
CA PHE A 24 9.59 4.05 -16.11
C PHE A 24 8.70 4.03 -17.35
N VAL A 25 8.14 5.19 -17.67
CA VAL A 25 7.26 5.40 -18.82
C VAL A 25 7.96 6.36 -19.78
N ASN A 26 8.53 5.79 -20.85
CA ASN A 26 9.21 6.54 -21.90
C ASN A 26 8.23 7.21 -22.86
N LYS A 27 7.39 8.11 -22.34
CA LYS A 27 6.46 8.93 -23.12
C LYS A 27 6.57 10.36 -22.65
N SER A 28 6.91 11.26 -23.57
CA SER A 28 7.08 12.68 -23.28
C SER A 28 5.71 13.34 -23.05
N MET A 29 5.43 13.72 -21.81
CA MET A 29 4.13 14.25 -21.35
C MET A 29 4.35 15.48 -20.46
N ASN A 30 3.38 16.40 -20.43
CA ASN A 30 3.35 17.40 -19.36
C ASN A 30 3.01 16.75 -18.01
N TRP A 31 3.21 17.46 -16.90
CA TRP A 31 3.04 16.86 -15.57
C TRP A 31 1.62 16.33 -15.32
N THR A 32 0.60 17.09 -15.70
CA THR A 32 -0.82 16.71 -15.55
C THR A 32 -1.19 15.50 -16.42
N GLU A 33 -0.68 15.44 -17.64
CA GLU A 33 -0.81 14.29 -18.55
C GLU A 33 -0.11 13.05 -17.97
N ALA A 34 1.09 13.22 -17.41
CA ALA A 34 1.85 12.14 -16.78
C ALA A 34 1.13 11.61 -15.54
N GLN A 35 0.59 12.48 -14.69
CA GLN A 35 -0.24 12.10 -13.54
C GLN A 35 -1.48 11.32 -13.98
N SER A 36 -2.20 11.84 -14.96
CA SER A 36 -3.40 11.18 -15.50
C SER A 36 -3.06 9.81 -16.10
N TYR A 37 -1.91 9.70 -16.78
CA TYR A 37 -1.41 8.44 -17.31
C TYR A 37 -1.08 7.45 -16.19
N CYS A 38 -0.35 7.87 -15.16
CA CYS A 38 0.03 7.00 -14.05
C CYS A 38 -1.21 6.54 -13.27
N ARG A 39 -2.15 7.42 -12.93
CA ARG A 39 -3.41 7.04 -12.27
C ARG A 39 -4.31 6.14 -13.13
N GLY A 40 -4.16 6.20 -14.45
CA GLY A 40 -4.89 5.35 -15.40
C GLY A 40 -4.31 3.94 -15.55
N ASN A 41 -3.00 3.75 -15.32
CA ASN A 41 -2.30 2.49 -15.61
C ASN A 41 -1.60 1.86 -14.38
N TYR A 42 -1.37 2.64 -13.33
CA TYR A 42 -0.66 2.31 -12.09
C TYR A 42 -1.37 2.99 -10.90
N THR A 43 -0.70 3.12 -9.73
CA THR A 43 -1.27 3.85 -8.59
C THR A 43 -1.25 5.37 -8.81
N ASP A 44 -0.07 5.98 -8.91
CA ASP A 44 0.12 7.42 -9.21
C ASP A 44 1.58 7.67 -9.68
N LEU A 45 1.97 8.94 -9.90
CA LEU A 45 3.36 9.35 -10.09
C LEU A 45 4.23 8.96 -8.89
N ALA A 46 5.47 8.57 -9.16
CA ALA A 46 6.44 8.17 -8.13
C ALA A 46 6.53 9.17 -6.98
N THR A 47 6.38 8.65 -5.76
CA THR A 47 6.75 9.33 -4.52
C THR A 47 8.16 8.90 -4.11
N VAL A 48 8.87 9.79 -3.42
CA VAL A 48 10.21 9.52 -2.90
C VAL A 48 10.24 9.91 -1.43
N GLU A 49 10.26 8.91 -0.57
CA GLU A 49 10.26 9.08 0.88
C GLU A 49 11.67 8.97 1.47
N ASP A 50 12.56 8.25 0.81
CA ASP A 50 13.95 8.06 1.21
C ASP A 50 14.94 7.90 0.03
N THR A 51 16.19 7.57 0.34
CA THR A 51 17.27 7.38 -0.63
C THR A 51 17.11 6.13 -1.49
N GLU A 52 16.46 5.10 -0.95
CA GLU A 52 16.25 3.80 -1.58
C GLU A 52 15.19 3.90 -2.66
N ASP A 53 14.07 4.57 -2.39
CA ASP A 53 13.03 4.93 -3.37
C ASP A 53 13.63 5.63 -4.59
N MET A 54 14.47 6.63 -4.31
CA MET A 54 15.14 7.39 -5.36
C MET A 54 16.06 6.51 -6.20
N LYS A 55 16.88 5.70 -5.52
CA LYS A 55 17.83 4.81 -6.21
C LYS A 55 17.08 3.83 -7.10
N MET A 56 16.02 3.20 -6.60
CA MET A 56 15.23 2.24 -7.36
C MET A 56 14.61 2.88 -8.61
N MET A 57 14.02 4.06 -8.47
CA MET A 57 13.47 4.84 -9.58
C MET A 57 14.53 5.24 -10.62
N VAL A 58 15.71 5.67 -10.17
CA VAL A 58 16.82 6.03 -11.06
C VAL A 58 17.33 4.79 -11.79
N ASP A 59 17.53 3.69 -11.06
CA ASP A 59 18.05 2.43 -11.61
C ASP A 59 17.16 1.89 -12.73
N ILE A 60 15.83 1.83 -12.55
CA ILE A 60 14.92 1.37 -13.62
C ILE A 60 14.94 2.27 -14.86
N THR A 61 15.17 3.57 -14.66
CA THR A 61 15.20 4.56 -15.74
C THR A 61 16.48 4.39 -16.56
N VAL A 62 17.62 4.21 -15.88
CA VAL A 62 18.92 3.97 -16.49
C VAL A 62 18.99 2.60 -17.16
N GLN A 63 18.40 1.56 -16.56
CA GLN A 63 18.30 0.22 -17.13
C GLN A 63 17.56 0.22 -18.47
N GLN A 64 16.56 1.09 -18.65
CA GLN A 64 15.88 1.29 -19.93
C GLN A 64 16.61 2.24 -20.89
N GLY A 65 17.85 2.63 -20.58
CA GLY A 65 18.72 3.42 -21.43
C GLY A 65 18.44 4.93 -21.44
N TYR A 66 17.56 5.43 -20.57
CA TYR A 66 17.24 6.86 -20.49
C TYR A 66 18.14 7.58 -19.48
N LYS A 67 18.74 8.70 -19.90
CA LYS A 67 19.67 9.51 -19.09
C LYS A 67 19.21 10.96 -18.87
N GLY A 68 17.97 11.27 -19.24
CA GLY A 68 17.40 12.62 -19.10
C GLY A 68 16.66 12.82 -17.78
N LEU A 69 15.93 13.93 -17.70
CA LEU A 69 15.04 14.24 -16.59
C LEU A 69 13.73 13.45 -16.71
N VAL A 70 13.20 13.02 -15.57
CA VAL A 70 11.88 12.35 -15.46
C VAL A 70 10.98 13.06 -14.46
N TRP A 71 9.68 13.11 -14.73
CA TRP A 71 8.67 13.61 -13.80
C TRP A 71 8.45 12.67 -12.62
N ILE A 72 8.31 13.25 -11.42
CA ILE A 72 7.83 12.60 -10.20
C ILE A 72 6.60 13.31 -9.63
N GLY A 73 5.97 12.71 -8.61
CA GLY A 73 4.70 13.17 -8.05
C GLY A 73 4.76 14.45 -7.22
N LEU A 74 5.95 15.05 -7.01
CA LEU A 74 6.07 16.27 -6.22
C LEU A 74 5.78 17.50 -7.09
N TYR A 75 4.92 18.38 -6.59
CA TYR A 75 4.60 19.65 -7.23
C TYR A 75 4.34 20.75 -6.20
N TYR A 76 4.37 22.00 -6.66
CA TYR A 76 4.10 23.20 -5.89
C TYR A 76 2.83 23.86 -6.41
N GLY A 77 1.79 23.85 -5.57
CA GLY A 77 0.60 24.70 -5.71
C GLY A 77 0.72 25.91 -4.78
N ASP A 78 0.09 25.85 -3.60
CA ASP A 78 0.31 26.81 -2.51
C ASP A 78 1.43 26.37 -1.55
N THR A 79 1.69 25.07 -1.51
CA THR A 79 2.74 24.41 -0.72
C THR A 79 3.26 23.20 -1.51
N TRP A 80 4.42 22.64 -1.11
CA TRP A 80 4.90 21.37 -1.66
C TRP A 80 3.92 20.25 -1.33
N ARG A 81 3.53 19.45 -2.32
CA ARG A 81 2.60 18.32 -2.15
C ARG A 81 2.98 17.17 -3.08
N TRP A 82 2.79 15.95 -2.58
CA TRP A 82 2.85 14.75 -3.41
C TRP A 82 1.49 14.51 -4.07
N SER A 83 1.50 14.04 -5.31
CA SER A 83 0.30 13.81 -6.12
C SER A 83 -0.69 12.81 -5.48
N ILE A 84 -0.24 11.94 -4.59
CA ILE A 84 -1.11 10.98 -3.89
C ILE A 84 -1.92 11.62 -2.73
N GLN A 85 -1.46 12.73 -2.15
CA GLN A 85 -2.00 13.32 -0.92
C GLN A 85 -3.03 14.42 -1.23
N ASP A 86 -4.20 14.06 -1.76
CA ASP A 86 -5.28 15.02 -2.05
C ASP A 86 -6.14 15.40 -0.81
N ASN A 87 -5.66 15.26 0.44
CA ASN A 87 -6.41 15.77 1.61
C ASN A 87 -5.56 16.62 2.58
N MET A 88 -6.19 17.70 3.04
CA MET A 88 -5.69 18.79 3.89
C MET A 88 -5.41 18.35 5.35
N SER A 89 -4.55 17.37 5.57
CA SER A 89 -3.97 17.11 6.89
C SER A 89 -2.52 17.57 6.91
N TYR A 90 -2.21 18.46 7.85
CA TYR A 90 -0.94 19.11 8.12
C TYR A 90 0.33 18.52 7.49
N SER A 91 1.06 19.41 6.81
CA SER A 91 2.33 19.23 6.13
C SER A 91 3.37 18.40 6.90
N HIS A 92 3.61 17.16 6.45
CA HIS A 92 4.96 16.57 6.45
C HIS A 92 5.75 16.97 5.19
N ALA A 93 5.16 17.75 4.28
CA ALA A 93 5.80 18.17 3.04
C ALA A 93 7.02 19.09 3.22
N ASP A 94 7.18 19.74 4.38
CA ASP A 94 8.37 20.53 4.70
C ASP A 94 9.43 19.77 5.52
N THR A 95 9.14 18.54 5.97
CA THR A 95 10.05 17.73 6.83
C THR A 95 10.49 16.40 6.21
N GLY A 96 9.91 16.00 5.08
CA GLY A 96 10.30 14.80 4.34
C GLY A 96 11.63 14.92 3.60
N PHE A 97 12.19 13.78 3.20
CA PHE A 97 13.43 13.69 2.43
C PHE A 97 13.37 14.52 1.13
N ARG A 98 14.42 15.30 0.85
CA ARG A 98 14.57 16.15 -0.34
C ARG A 98 16.01 16.09 -0.82
N ASN A 99 16.21 15.99 -2.14
CA ASN A 99 17.54 16.02 -2.73
C ASN A 99 17.67 17.11 -3.82
N TRP A 100 17.34 18.34 -3.44
CA TRP A 100 17.38 19.50 -4.34
C TRP A 100 18.80 19.76 -4.88
N SER A 101 18.96 19.83 -6.21
CA SER A 101 20.22 20.25 -6.84
C SER A 101 20.59 21.68 -6.46
N GLN A 102 19.58 22.55 -6.31
CA GLN A 102 19.69 23.91 -5.80
C GLN A 102 18.59 24.11 -4.77
N LYS A 103 18.95 24.51 -3.54
CA LYS A 103 17.94 24.82 -2.52
C LYS A 103 17.09 25.98 -3.03
N PRO A 104 15.74 25.87 -3.05
CA PRO A 104 14.91 27.00 -3.41
C PRO A 104 15.15 28.15 -2.42
N ILE A 105 15.07 29.40 -2.87
CA ILE A 105 15.44 30.56 -2.04
C ILE A 105 14.19 31.08 -1.36
N TYR A 106 14.18 31.19 -0.03
CA TYR A 106 13.07 31.78 0.72
C TYR A 106 13.27 33.29 0.85
N TYR A 107 12.40 34.09 0.24
CA TYR A 107 12.45 35.56 0.30
C TYR A 107 11.05 36.12 0.55
N PHE A 108 10.88 36.94 1.60
CA PHE A 108 9.60 37.58 1.96
C PHE A 108 8.38 36.66 2.10
N GLY A 109 8.52 35.48 2.73
CA GLY A 109 7.37 34.60 2.96
C GLY A 109 6.95 33.78 1.75
N ILE A 110 7.71 33.85 0.65
CA ILE A 110 7.46 33.15 -0.61
C ILE A 110 8.72 32.37 -0.98
N TRP A 111 8.55 31.09 -1.35
CA TRP A 111 9.63 30.33 -1.95
C TRP A 111 9.84 30.81 -3.39
N PHE A 112 10.95 31.50 -3.65
CA PHE A 112 11.39 31.83 -5.00
C PHE A 112 11.94 30.58 -5.66
N ILE A 113 11.13 30.00 -6.54
CA ILE A 113 11.50 28.91 -7.47
C ILE A 113 11.92 29.57 -8.79
N GLY A 114 12.96 30.42 -8.76
CA GLY A 114 13.19 31.37 -9.85
C GLY A 114 11.97 32.28 -10.11
N PHE A 115 11.74 32.66 -11.37
CA PHE A 115 10.66 33.59 -11.80
C PHE A 115 9.23 32.99 -11.82
N PHE A 116 8.97 31.80 -11.27
CA PHE A 116 7.67 31.10 -11.44
C PHE A 116 6.96 30.82 -10.12
N LEU A 117 5.62 30.99 -10.13
CA LEU A 117 4.72 30.80 -9.00
C LEU A 117 4.21 29.35 -8.86
N GLU A 118 4.37 28.51 -9.90
CA GLU A 118 3.99 27.10 -9.92
C GLU A 118 5.15 26.26 -10.45
N GLY A 119 5.41 25.10 -9.83
CA GLY A 119 6.59 24.28 -10.16
C GLY A 119 6.34 22.79 -9.98
N CYS A 120 6.72 22.00 -10.97
CA CYS A 120 6.67 20.54 -10.93
C CYS A 120 8.09 19.98 -10.85
N VAL A 121 8.27 18.84 -10.18
CA VAL A 121 9.60 18.32 -9.87
C VAL A 121 10.04 17.23 -10.84
N MET A 122 11.26 17.38 -11.34
CA MET A 122 11.95 16.35 -12.11
C MET A 122 13.16 15.86 -11.35
N ILE A 123 13.52 14.60 -11.61
CA ILE A 123 14.74 13.99 -11.08
C ILE A 123 15.65 13.63 -12.26
N ASN A 124 16.97 13.83 -12.09
CA ASN A 124 17.98 13.35 -13.03
C ASN A 124 18.46 11.93 -12.66
N THR A 125 19.31 11.33 -13.49
CA THR A 125 19.90 10.02 -13.18
C THR A 125 20.95 10.03 -12.06
N GLY A 126 21.31 11.20 -11.52
CA GLY A 126 22.12 11.35 -10.32
C GLY A 126 21.29 11.36 -9.03
N GLY A 127 19.95 11.42 -9.15
CA GLY A 127 19.04 11.57 -8.03
C GLY A 127 18.79 13.03 -7.61
N ASP A 128 19.35 14.02 -8.31
CA ASP A 128 19.15 15.43 -7.98
C ASP A 128 17.78 15.91 -8.46
N TRP A 129 17.12 16.72 -7.63
CA TRP A 129 15.78 17.22 -7.88
C TRP A 129 15.85 18.63 -8.45
N PHE A 130 15.07 18.86 -9.50
CA PHE A 130 14.96 20.11 -10.22
C PHE A 130 13.51 20.54 -10.28
N ILE A 131 13.27 21.85 -10.21
CA ILE A 131 11.94 22.39 -10.37
C ILE A 131 11.83 22.95 -11.80
N GLY A 132 10.74 22.60 -12.47
CA GLY A 132 10.48 23.04 -13.83
C GLY A 132 9.03 23.41 -14.03
N ARG A 133 8.78 24.04 -15.18
CA ARG A 133 7.44 24.40 -15.62
C ARG A 133 6.63 23.14 -15.90
N CYS A 134 5.46 23.02 -15.28
CA CYS A 134 4.61 21.83 -15.37
C CYS A 134 4.15 21.49 -16.80
N TRP A 135 4.13 22.46 -17.70
CA TRP A 135 3.80 22.27 -19.13
C TRP A 135 4.95 21.75 -20.00
N ASN A 136 6.18 21.70 -19.47
CA ASN A 136 7.29 21.06 -20.17
C ASN A 136 7.02 19.55 -20.31
N LYS A 137 7.57 18.94 -21.37
CA LYS A 137 7.31 17.54 -21.65
C LYS A 137 8.51 16.66 -21.33
N TYR A 138 8.34 15.76 -20.37
CA TYR A 138 9.34 14.77 -19.97
C TYR A 138 8.70 13.38 -19.85
N PRO A 139 9.50 12.31 -19.99
CA PRO A 139 9.14 10.98 -19.49
C PRO A 139 8.83 11.01 -18.00
N THR A 140 8.19 9.95 -17.49
CA THR A 140 7.74 9.90 -16.09
C THR A 140 8.04 8.55 -15.46
N VAL A 141 8.07 8.53 -14.13
CA VAL A 141 8.07 7.29 -13.35
C VAL A 141 6.76 7.22 -12.58
N CYS A 142 6.02 6.14 -12.79
CA CYS A 142 4.84 5.80 -11.99
C CYS A 142 5.26 4.83 -10.88
N TYR A 143 4.49 4.77 -9.79
CA TYR A 143 4.59 3.66 -8.85
C TYR A 143 3.29 2.86 -8.81
N GLN A 144 3.43 1.61 -8.42
CA GLN A 144 2.34 0.69 -8.12
C GLN A 144 2.58 0.11 -6.73
N GLU A 145 1.58 0.21 -5.86
CA GLU A 145 1.61 -0.53 -4.61
C GLU A 145 1.29 -1.99 -4.90
N ASN A 146 2.13 -2.90 -4.40
CA ASN A 146 1.80 -4.32 -4.36
C ASN A 146 0.65 -4.49 -3.36
N ASN A 147 -0.58 -4.41 -3.86
CA ASN A 147 -1.74 -4.81 -3.09
C ASN A 147 -1.60 -6.31 -2.79
N ALA A 148 -1.39 -6.65 -1.51
CA ALA A 148 -1.95 -7.87 -0.94
C ALA A 148 -3.47 -7.79 -1.18
N GLY A 149 -3.90 -8.22 -2.36
CA GLY A 149 -5.22 -7.97 -2.90
C GLY A 149 -6.23 -8.87 -2.22
N GLY A 150 -7.12 -8.29 -1.42
CA GLY A 150 -8.30 -8.99 -0.94
C GLY A 150 -9.12 -9.54 -2.12
N ILE A 151 -9.76 -10.68 -1.92
CA ILE A 151 -10.60 -11.33 -2.92
C ILE A 151 -11.95 -10.62 -2.98
N TYR A 152 -12.42 -10.31 -4.19
CA TYR A 152 -13.77 -9.83 -4.42
C TYR A 152 -14.69 -11.00 -4.78
N VAL A 153 -15.79 -11.15 -4.05
CA VAL A 153 -16.79 -12.20 -4.27
C VAL A 153 -18.12 -11.57 -4.64
N ILE A 154 -18.60 -11.85 -5.85
CA ILE A 154 -19.89 -11.36 -6.32
C ILE A 154 -20.99 -12.33 -5.92
N ASN A 155 -22.02 -11.81 -5.25
CA ASN A 155 -23.24 -12.54 -4.98
C ASN A 155 -24.37 -11.98 -5.86
N SER A 156 -24.95 -12.85 -6.71
CA SER A 156 -26.03 -12.49 -7.62
C SER A 156 -27.39 -12.31 -6.94
N THR A 157 -27.52 -12.65 -5.66
CA THR A 157 -28.78 -12.52 -4.90
C THR A 157 -29.09 -11.04 -4.67
N ARG A 158 -30.30 -10.61 -5.07
CA ARG A 158 -30.71 -9.22 -4.93
C ARG A 158 -31.12 -8.92 -3.49
N ARG A 159 -30.37 -8.03 -2.82
CA ARG A 159 -30.60 -7.59 -1.44
C ARG A 159 -30.59 -6.08 -1.33
N THR A 160 -31.20 -5.54 -0.28
CA THR A 160 -30.99 -4.12 0.08
C THR A 160 -29.53 -3.91 0.50
N TRP A 161 -29.05 -2.67 0.48
CA TRP A 161 -27.65 -2.40 0.83
C TRP A 161 -27.30 -2.91 2.24
N THR A 162 -28.18 -2.67 3.22
CA THR A 162 -27.99 -3.13 4.60
C THR A 162 -28.01 -4.65 4.71
N GLU A 163 -28.95 -5.33 4.02
CA GLU A 163 -28.99 -6.80 3.99
C GLU A 163 -27.73 -7.40 3.35
N ALA A 164 -27.22 -6.77 2.30
CA ALA A 164 -25.99 -7.17 1.62
C ALA A 164 -24.76 -7.01 2.54
N GLN A 165 -24.67 -5.91 3.28
CA GLN A 165 -23.61 -5.67 4.24
C GLN A 165 -23.60 -6.71 5.36
N ILE A 166 -24.76 -6.98 5.96
CA ILE A 166 -24.91 -8.02 6.98
C ILE A 166 -24.43 -9.36 6.45
N TYR A 167 -24.87 -9.73 5.24
CA TYR A 167 -24.43 -10.97 4.60
C TYR A 167 -22.90 -11.00 4.39
N CYS A 168 -22.32 -9.92 3.87
CA CYS A 168 -20.87 -9.88 3.64
C CYS A 168 -20.09 -9.99 4.94
N ARG A 169 -20.54 -9.37 6.04
CA ARG A 169 -19.88 -9.49 7.35
C ARG A 169 -20.08 -10.86 8.02
N GLN A 170 -21.12 -11.59 7.64
CA GLN A 170 -21.38 -12.95 8.15
C GLN A 170 -20.52 -14.01 7.44
N HIS A 171 -20.22 -13.80 6.16
CA HIS A 171 -19.57 -14.83 5.31
C HIS A 171 -18.18 -14.43 4.80
N TYR A 172 -17.85 -13.14 4.82
CA TYR A 172 -16.62 -12.52 4.30
C TYR A 172 -16.18 -11.40 5.27
N THR A 173 -15.36 -10.45 4.82
CA THR A 173 -14.97 -9.31 5.66
C THR A 173 -16.07 -8.24 5.69
N ASP A 174 -16.39 -7.62 4.55
CA ASP A 174 -17.46 -6.63 4.44
C ASP A 174 -17.84 -6.40 2.96
N LEU A 175 -18.75 -5.46 2.68
CA LEU A 175 -19.02 -4.99 1.31
C LEU A 175 -17.76 -4.39 0.65
N ALA A 176 -17.61 -4.63 -0.64
CA ALA A 176 -16.41 -4.29 -1.40
C ALA A 176 -15.98 -2.83 -1.29
N ILE A 177 -14.69 -2.66 -1.01
CA ILE A 177 -13.99 -1.37 -1.00
C ILE A 177 -13.16 -1.28 -2.27
N ILE A 178 -13.41 -0.26 -3.09
CA ILE A 178 -12.72 -0.06 -4.38
C ILE A 178 -11.72 1.08 -4.22
N ARG A 179 -10.43 0.75 -4.09
CA ARG A 179 -9.42 1.72 -3.64
C ARG A 179 -8.71 2.44 -4.77
N ASN A 180 -8.72 1.86 -5.97
CA ASN A 180 -8.05 2.39 -7.14
C ASN A 180 -8.71 1.87 -8.43
N SER A 181 -8.16 2.29 -9.57
CA SER A 181 -8.62 1.88 -10.89
C SER A 181 -8.44 0.38 -11.14
N GLU A 182 -7.42 -0.26 -10.56
CA GLU A 182 -7.17 -1.70 -10.71
C GLU A 182 -8.24 -2.54 -10.00
N ASP A 183 -8.56 -2.23 -8.73
CA ASP A 183 -9.67 -2.83 -7.98
C ASP A 183 -10.98 -2.67 -8.75
N ASN A 184 -11.21 -1.46 -9.28
CA ASN A 184 -12.40 -1.15 -10.06
C ASN A 184 -12.48 -2.02 -11.32
N GLN A 185 -11.38 -2.17 -12.06
CA GLN A 185 -11.33 -3.04 -13.23
C GLN A 185 -11.52 -4.52 -12.87
N LYS A 186 -10.88 -5.00 -11.78
CA LYS A 186 -10.98 -6.38 -11.29
C LYS A 186 -12.43 -6.78 -11.04
N VAL A 187 -13.20 -5.94 -10.34
CA VAL A 187 -14.62 -6.21 -10.09
C VAL A 187 -15.45 -6.07 -11.35
N THR A 188 -15.21 -5.02 -12.16
CA THR A 188 -16.03 -4.68 -13.34
C THR A 188 -16.07 -5.80 -14.37
N ARG A 189 -14.95 -6.48 -14.61
CA ARG A 189 -14.85 -7.59 -15.59
C ARG A 189 -15.83 -8.73 -15.32
N GLN A 190 -16.32 -8.86 -14.10
CA GLN A 190 -17.19 -9.95 -13.66
C GLN A 190 -18.65 -9.50 -13.49
N LEU A 191 -18.98 -8.22 -13.73
CA LEU A 191 -20.33 -7.69 -13.51
C LEU A 191 -21.24 -7.89 -14.71
N THR A 192 -22.44 -8.39 -14.43
CA THR A 192 -23.55 -8.48 -15.41
C THR A 192 -24.65 -7.44 -15.17
N ASN A 193 -24.71 -6.87 -13.97
CA ASN A 193 -25.76 -5.96 -13.53
C ASN A 193 -25.19 -4.90 -12.58
N ASN A 194 -25.97 -3.86 -12.30
CA ASN A 194 -25.68 -2.92 -11.23
C ASN A 194 -25.56 -3.67 -9.90
N THR A 195 -24.48 -3.42 -9.17
CA THR A 195 -24.07 -4.26 -8.04
C THR A 195 -23.59 -3.38 -6.88
N TRP A 196 -23.98 -3.70 -5.65
CA TRP A 196 -23.60 -2.94 -4.45
C TRP A 196 -22.11 -3.00 -4.16
N ILE A 197 -21.57 -1.86 -3.73
CA ILE A 197 -20.25 -1.69 -3.10
C ILE A 197 -20.42 -1.03 -1.73
N GLY A 198 -19.37 -1.03 -0.91
CA GLY A 198 -19.42 -0.59 0.49
C GLY A 198 -19.54 0.92 0.72
N LEU A 199 -19.75 1.74 -0.32
CA LEU A 199 -19.75 3.20 -0.19
C LEU A 199 -21.14 3.74 0.21
N HIS A 200 -21.24 4.48 1.32
CA HIS A 200 -22.54 4.89 1.88
C HIS A 200 -22.58 6.31 2.50
N ARG A 201 -23.79 6.87 2.58
CA ARG A 201 -24.24 8.14 3.21
C ARG A 201 -23.44 9.39 2.87
N ASN A 202 -22.23 9.50 3.43
CA ASN A 202 -21.28 10.59 3.19
C ASN A 202 -20.18 10.16 2.21
N TRP A 203 -20.47 9.12 1.44
CA TRP A 203 -19.51 8.44 0.60
C TRP A 203 -18.27 7.99 1.37
N VAL A 204 -18.47 7.43 2.56
CA VAL A 204 -17.42 6.76 3.34
C VAL A 204 -17.59 5.26 3.11
N TRP A 205 -16.50 4.50 3.15
CA TRP A 205 -16.58 3.05 3.05
C TRP A 205 -17.21 2.44 4.31
N SER A 206 -17.76 1.23 4.17
CA SER A 206 -18.46 0.53 5.25
C SER A 206 -17.56 0.14 6.42
N ASP A 207 -16.25 0.05 6.18
CA ASP A 207 -15.19 -0.12 7.18
C ASP A 207 -14.76 1.21 7.83
N GLN A 208 -15.45 2.30 7.53
CA GLN A 208 -15.16 3.67 7.98
C GLN A 208 -13.90 4.30 7.35
N SER A 209 -13.29 3.64 6.36
CA SER A 209 -12.15 4.22 5.64
C SER A 209 -12.56 5.31 4.65
N SER A 210 -11.60 6.19 4.33
CA SER A 210 -11.81 7.29 3.38
C SER A 210 -11.86 6.79 1.93
N SER A 211 -12.60 7.50 1.08
CA SER A 211 -12.83 7.16 -0.33
C SER A 211 -12.15 8.17 -1.26
N THR A 212 -10.83 8.04 -1.36
CA THR A 212 -9.98 8.90 -2.20
C THR A 212 -10.18 8.62 -3.69
N TYR A 213 -10.30 7.35 -4.07
CA TYR A 213 -10.66 6.95 -5.43
C TYR A 213 -12.19 6.91 -5.62
N ARG A 214 -12.67 7.55 -6.70
CA ARG A 214 -14.10 7.62 -7.04
C ARG A 214 -14.31 7.60 -8.55
N ASN A 215 -14.94 6.55 -9.06
CA ASN A 215 -15.22 6.42 -10.49
C ASN A 215 -16.69 6.74 -10.82
N TRP A 216 -17.16 7.92 -10.44
CA TRP A 216 -18.57 8.30 -10.69
C TRP A 216 -18.91 8.37 -12.18
N THR A 217 -20.14 8.00 -12.51
CA THR A 217 -20.71 8.28 -13.83
C THR A 217 -20.77 9.80 -14.03
N ALA A 218 -20.48 10.30 -15.24
CA ALA A 218 -20.44 11.73 -15.53
C ALA A 218 -21.70 12.46 -15.01
N GLY A 219 -21.47 13.56 -14.28
CA GLY A 219 -22.51 14.36 -13.64
C GLY A 219 -22.95 13.87 -12.25
N ARG A 220 -22.60 12.66 -11.78
CA ARG A 220 -22.93 12.11 -10.44
C ARG A 220 -21.84 12.41 -9.40
N PRO A 221 -22.16 12.39 -8.10
CA PRO A 221 -23.43 12.02 -7.47
C PRO A 221 -24.50 13.13 -7.52
N LEU A 222 -25.61 12.91 -8.25
CA LEU A 222 -26.61 13.95 -8.54
C LEU A 222 -27.63 14.19 -7.43
N ASN A 223 -27.79 13.33 -6.41
CA ASN A 223 -28.93 13.46 -5.52
C ASN A 223 -28.58 13.13 -4.06
N ASN A 224 -28.31 14.17 -3.26
CA ASN A 224 -28.46 14.16 -1.80
C ASN A 224 -29.95 14.15 -1.35
N LYS A 225 -30.89 13.79 -2.25
CA LYS A 225 -32.33 13.71 -1.95
C LYS A 225 -32.80 12.32 -1.50
N ALA A 226 -31.95 11.30 -1.61
CA ALA A 226 -32.26 9.97 -1.09
C ALA A 226 -32.17 9.97 0.44
N SER A 227 -33.07 9.27 1.13
CA SER A 227 -33.06 9.19 2.60
C SER A 227 -31.82 8.45 3.13
N CYS A 228 -31.21 7.61 2.29
CA CYS A 228 -30.01 6.85 2.59
C CYS A 228 -29.20 6.60 1.30
N PRO A 229 -28.39 7.58 0.84
CA PRO A 229 -27.64 7.42 -0.40
C PRO A 229 -26.54 6.37 -0.25
N VAL A 230 -26.43 5.46 -1.21
CA VAL A 230 -25.40 4.41 -1.31
C VAL A 230 -24.92 4.27 -2.76
N ALA A 231 -23.74 3.70 -2.97
CA ALA A 231 -23.19 3.51 -4.31
C ALA A 231 -23.38 2.08 -4.84
N ALA A 232 -23.68 1.98 -6.12
CA ALA A 232 -23.58 0.76 -6.91
C ALA A 232 -22.64 0.96 -8.09
N ILE A 233 -21.95 -0.09 -8.49
CA ILE A 233 -21.09 -0.14 -9.68
C ILE A 233 -21.84 -0.82 -10.83
N GLY A 234 -21.76 -0.24 -12.02
CA GLY A 234 -22.33 -0.81 -13.25
C GLY A 234 -21.31 -1.56 -14.09
N GLN A 235 -21.76 -2.19 -15.18
CA GLN A 235 -20.90 -2.94 -16.10
C GLN A 235 -19.82 -2.10 -16.80
N GLY A 236 -20.05 -0.79 -16.95
CA GLY A 236 -19.04 0.15 -17.47
C GLY A 236 -17.96 0.53 -16.45
N GLY A 237 -18.04 -0.02 -15.23
CA GLY A 237 -17.14 0.27 -14.12
C GLY A 237 -17.36 1.62 -13.45
N THR A 238 -18.30 2.43 -13.95
CA THR A 238 -18.69 3.69 -13.33
C THR A 238 -19.71 3.47 -12.21
N TRP A 239 -19.66 4.35 -11.23
CA TRP A 239 -20.48 4.28 -10.02
C TRP A 239 -21.70 5.18 -10.16
N MET A 240 -22.79 4.77 -9.52
CA MET A 240 -24.00 5.56 -9.41
C MET A 240 -24.47 5.59 -7.96
N GLY A 241 -24.90 6.77 -7.52
CA GLY A 241 -25.58 6.95 -6.24
C GLY A 241 -27.07 6.62 -6.39
N THR A 242 -27.60 5.81 -5.48
CA THR A 242 -28.99 5.35 -5.45
C THR A 242 -29.49 5.22 -4.01
N ASP A 243 -30.79 4.99 -3.83
CA ASP A 243 -31.39 4.77 -2.52
C ASP A 243 -31.09 3.37 -1.98
N CYS A 244 -30.79 3.27 -0.68
CA CYS A 244 -30.42 2.01 -0.02
C CYS A 244 -31.55 0.97 0.03
N SER A 245 -32.80 1.38 -0.21
CA SER A 245 -33.96 0.48 -0.30
C SER A 245 -34.03 -0.32 -1.62
N ALA A 246 -33.29 0.09 -2.65
CA ALA A 246 -33.18 -0.68 -3.89
C ALA A 246 -32.59 -2.07 -3.62
N ARG A 247 -32.87 -3.03 -4.51
CA ARG A 247 -32.35 -4.39 -4.39
C ARG A 247 -31.45 -4.75 -5.56
N PHE A 248 -30.16 -4.94 -5.29
CA PHE A 248 -29.16 -5.32 -6.27
C PHE A 248 -28.35 -6.54 -5.80
N PRO A 249 -27.72 -7.27 -6.74
CA PRO A 249 -26.53 -8.06 -6.45
C PRO A 249 -25.50 -7.24 -5.67
N PHE A 250 -24.54 -7.88 -5.02
CA PHE A 250 -23.54 -7.19 -4.22
C PHE A 250 -22.17 -7.86 -4.29
N ILE A 251 -21.10 -7.07 -4.12
CA ILE A 251 -19.74 -7.59 -4.02
C ILE A 251 -19.32 -7.53 -2.55
N CYS A 252 -18.90 -8.67 -2.00
CA CYS A 252 -18.17 -8.71 -0.75
C CYS A 252 -16.67 -8.62 -1.05
N TYR A 253 -15.90 -7.97 -0.18
CA TYR A 253 -14.47 -8.23 -0.14
C TYR A 253 -14.16 -9.16 1.02
N GLN A 254 -13.16 -9.99 0.80
CA GLN A 254 -12.56 -10.81 1.82
C GLN A 254 -11.08 -10.46 1.86
N ASP A 255 -10.60 -10.03 3.02
CA ASP A 255 -9.17 -9.96 3.25
C ASP A 255 -8.60 -11.38 3.26
N ASN A 256 -7.42 -11.55 2.68
CA ASN A 256 -6.77 -12.86 2.61
C ASN A 256 -6.09 -13.19 3.94
N LEU A 257 -6.65 -12.82 5.09
CA LEU A 257 -6.05 -13.06 6.40
C LEU A 257 -6.98 -13.86 7.30
N VAL A 258 -6.41 -14.67 8.19
CA VAL A 258 -7.15 -15.44 9.19
C VAL A 258 -6.39 -15.50 10.49
N LEU A 259 -7.06 -15.12 11.59
CA LEU A 259 -6.57 -15.40 12.94
C LEU A 259 -6.86 -16.85 13.30
N VAL A 260 -5.80 -17.61 13.58
CA VAL A 260 -5.87 -18.97 14.11
C VAL A 260 -5.73 -18.90 15.63
N ARG A 261 -6.79 -19.31 16.34
CA ARG A 261 -6.87 -19.29 17.81
C ARG A 261 -6.31 -20.56 18.46
N GLU A 262 -5.22 -21.08 17.90
CA GLU A 262 -4.43 -22.16 18.49
C GLU A 262 -3.14 -21.58 19.05
N ASN A 263 -2.65 -22.15 20.16
CA ASN A 263 -1.36 -21.76 20.72
C ASN A 263 -0.29 -22.65 20.09
N LYS A 264 0.65 -22.04 19.36
CA LYS A 264 1.74 -22.75 18.68
C LYS A 264 3.03 -21.95 18.75
N THR A 265 4.17 -22.64 18.75
CA THR A 265 5.48 -22.00 18.51
C THR A 265 5.50 -21.34 17.14
N TRP A 266 6.41 -20.41 16.90
CA TRP A 266 6.45 -19.71 15.61
C TRP A 266 6.65 -20.68 14.43
N LYS A 267 7.50 -21.71 14.62
CA LYS A 267 7.77 -22.73 13.61
C LYS A 267 6.55 -23.62 13.33
N GLU A 268 5.81 -23.99 14.36
CA GLU A 268 4.57 -24.78 14.21
C GLU A 268 3.46 -23.95 13.56
N ALA A 269 3.33 -22.68 13.92
CA ALA A 269 2.41 -21.73 13.29
C ALA A 269 2.73 -21.57 11.79
N LEU A 270 4.00 -21.42 11.44
CA LEU A 270 4.46 -21.38 10.04
C LEU A 270 4.04 -22.64 9.26
N LEU A 271 4.31 -23.81 9.83
CA LEU A 271 3.95 -25.08 9.21
C LEU A 271 2.43 -25.24 9.08
N TYR A 272 1.67 -24.86 10.10
CA TYR A 272 0.21 -24.87 10.06
C TYR A 272 -0.31 -23.98 8.92
N CYS A 273 0.16 -22.74 8.83
CA CYS A 273 -0.30 -21.81 7.79
C CYS A 273 0.02 -22.33 6.40
N ARG A 274 1.19 -22.95 6.17
CA ARG A 274 1.54 -23.51 4.86
C ARG A 274 0.80 -24.79 4.49
N GLN A 275 0.30 -25.53 5.48
CA GLN A 275 -0.48 -26.75 5.26
C GLN A 275 -1.97 -26.46 5.03
N ASN A 276 -2.52 -25.49 5.75
CA ASN A 276 -3.97 -25.21 5.77
C ASN A 276 -4.37 -23.92 5.04
N HIS A 277 -3.39 -23.05 4.78
CA HIS A 277 -3.56 -21.76 4.13
C HIS A 277 -2.35 -21.51 3.17
N VAL A 278 -1.97 -20.25 2.92
CA VAL A 278 -0.83 -19.90 2.07
C VAL A 278 0.48 -19.83 2.86
N ASP A 279 0.59 -18.88 3.80
CA ASP A 279 1.77 -18.72 4.66
C ASP A 279 1.42 -17.87 5.90
N LEU A 280 2.34 -17.65 6.83
CA LEU A 280 2.16 -16.62 7.88
C LEU A 280 2.06 -15.22 7.28
N VAL A 281 1.27 -14.34 7.90
CA VAL A 281 1.02 -12.98 7.38
C VAL A 281 2.28 -12.16 7.18
N SER A 282 2.37 -11.53 6.01
CA SER A 282 3.38 -10.52 5.69
C SER A 282 2.77 -9.14 5.82
N VAL A 283 3.28 -8.33 6.75
CA VAL A 283 2.74 -6.99 7.02
C VAL A 283 3.54 -5.97 6.22
N THR A 284 3.18 -5.83 4.94
CA THR A 284 3.98 -5.09 3.97
C THR A 284 3.52 -3.65 3.73
N SER A 285 2.45 -3.21 4.40
CA SER A 285 1.92 -1.83 4.32
C SER A 285 1.12 -1.46 5.56
N GLU A 286 0.86 -0.15 5.74
CA GLU A 286 -0.01 0.36 6.81
C GLU A 286 -1.43 -0.23 6.75
N LYS A 287 -1.90 -0.56 5.54
CA LYS A 287 -3.20 -1.20 5.34
C LYS A 287 -3.23 -2.61 5.92
N VAL A 288 -2.23 -3.44 5.58
CA VAL A 288 -2.13 -4.80 6.17
C VAL A 288 -1.93 -4.70 7.67
N GLN A 289 -1.17 -3.71 8.14
CA GLN A 289 -1.00 -3.45 9.56
C GLN A 289 -2.34 -3.18 10.25
N ARG A 290 -3.21 -2.35 9.68
CA ARG A 290 -4.53 -2.05 10.27
C ARG A 290 -5.31 -3.34 10.51
N TRP A 291 -5.39 -4.22 9.51
CA TRP A 291 -6.09 -5.51 9.62
C TRP A 291 -5.45 -6.42 10.66
N VAL A 292 -4.12 -6.50 10.67
CA VAL A 292 -3.39 -7.31 11.65
C VAL A 292 -3.60 -6.79 13.07
N ARG A 293 -3.73 -5.46 13.29
CA ARG A 293 -4.08 -4.89 14.61
C ARG A 293 -5.50 -5.28 15.04
N GLU A 294 -6.47 -5.18 14.14
CA GLU A 294 -7.86 -5.54 14.44
C GLU A 294 -7.99 -7.01 14.79
N MET A 295 -7.44 -7.91 13.98
CA MET A 295 -7.43 -9.35 14.26
C MET A 295 -6.65 -9.69 15.53
N ALA A 296 -5.50 -9.05 15.77
CA ALA A 296 -4.74 -9.31 17.00
C ALA A 296 -5.53 -8.89 18.25
N GLY A 297 -6.37 -7.86 18.17
CA GLY A 297 -7.27 -7.46 19.27
C GLY A 297 -8.33 -8.50 19.63
N GLU A 298 -8.62 -9.45 18.73
CA GLU A 298 -9.53 -10.58 18.99
C GLU A 298 -8.82 -11.84 19.50
N ALA A 299 -7.49 -11.83 19.57
CA ALA A 299 -6.71 -12.98 20.01
C ALA A 299 -6.81 -13.20 21.52
N SER A 300 -6.62 -14.45 21.93
CA SER A 300 -6.58 -14.81 23.35
C SER A 300 -5.20 -14.61 23.98
N THR A 301 -4.15 -14.54 23.15
CA THR A 301 -2.77 -14.34 23.57
C THR A 301 -2.38 -12.86 23.50
N PRO A 302 -1.49 -12.37 24.40
CA PRO A 302 -1.10 -10.95 24.44
C PRO A 302 -0.34 -10.47 23.19
N TYR A 303 0.17 -11.43 22.41
CA TYR A 303 0.82 -11.22 21.13
C TYR A 303 0.33 -12.25 20.12
N VAL A 304 0.53 -11.97 18.84
CA VAL A 304 0.11 -12.84 17.74
C VAL A 304 1.25 -13.01 16.74
N TRP A 305 1.56 -14.24 16.34
CA TRP A 305 2.63 -14.48 15.37
C TRP A 305 2.28 -13.95 13.99
N MET A 306 3.33 -13.44 13.34
CA MET A 306 3.35 -13.02 11.94
C MET A 306 4.56 -13.66 11.23
N GLY A 307 4.63 -13.54 9.91
CA GLY A 307 5.65 -14.17 9.08
C GLY A 307 7.02 -13.53 9.16
N LEU A 308 7.28 -12.69 10.17
CA LEU A 308 8.52 -11.92 10.31
C LEU A 308 9.56 -12.74 11.08
N ARG A 309 10.72 -12.96 10.47
CA ARG A 309 11.82 -13.72 11.06
C ARG A 309 13.14 -13.00 10.85
N TYR A 310 14.01 -13.04 11.85
CA TYR A 310 15.37 -12.53 11.70
C TYR A 310 16.30 -13.54 11.00
N SER A 311 17.01 -13.10 9.97
CA SER A 311 18.03 -13.89 9.28
C SER A 311 19.41 -13.57 9.83
N TYR A 312 20.05 -14.55 10.48
CA TYR A 312 21.42 -14.43 10.99
C TYR A 312 22.44 -14.17 9.89
N THR A 313 22.38 -14.94 8.81
CA THR A 313 23.38 -14.89 7.74
C THR A 313 23.35 -13.57 6.98
N LEU A 314 22.16 -12.96 6.89
CA LEU A 314 21.94 -11.72 6.17
C LEU A 314 21.83 -10.49 7.08
N ASN A 315 21.78 -10.70 8.41
CA ASN A 315 21.70 -9.66 9.44
C ASN A 315 20.51 -8.70 9.26
N PHE A 316 19.35 -9.21 8.81
CA PHE A 316 18.12 -8.43 8.65
C PHE A 316 16.85 -9.26 8.90
N TRP A 317 15.73 -8.56 9.13
CA TRP A 317 14.40 -9.15 9.23
C TRP A 317 13.81 -9.42 7.85
N LEU A 318 13.22 -10.60 7.65
CA LEU A 318 12.58 -11.00 6.42
C LEU A 318 11.19 -11.57 6.66
N TRP A 319 10.32 -11.42 5.67
CA TRP A 319 9.05 -12.12 5.60
C TRP A 319 9.27 -13.52 5.01
N VAL A 320 8.74 -14.55 5.67
CA VAL A 320 8.85 -15.95 5.25
C VAL A 320 8.19 -16.28 3.92
N SER A 321 7.25 -15.44 3.51
CA SER A 321 6.61 -15.48 2.18
C SER A 321 7.58 -15.16 1.05
N GLY A 322 8.74 -14.56 1.36
CA GLY A 322 9.64 -13.97 0.37
C GLY A 322 9.20 -12.57 -0.08
N GLU A 323 8.09 -12.04 0.43
CA GLU A 323 7.70 -10.65 0.19
C GLU A 323 8.72 -9.69 0.77
N PHE A 324 9.02 -8.64 0.02
CA PHE A 324 9.88 -7.57 0.46
C PHE A 324 9.06 -6.36 0.87
N SER A 325 9.31 -5.78 2.05
CA SER A 325 8.74 -4.49 2.43
C SER A 325 9.62 -3.69 3.39
N CYS A 326 9.58 -2.37 3.23
CA CYS A 326 10.16 -1.38 4.16
C CYS A 326 9.23 -1.01 5.29
N TYR A 327 7.95 -1.37 5.16
CA TYR A 327 6.98 -1.04 6.17
C TYR A 327 7.44 -1.64 7.49
N GLN A 328 7.53 -0.81 8.51
CA GLN A 328 7.94 -1.21 9.84
C GLN A 328 7.02 -0.57 10.86
N ASN A 329 6.64 -1.35 11.86
CA ASN A 329 5.84 -0.85 12.96
C ASN A 329 6.38 -1.33 14.31
N TRP A 330 7.72 -1.40 14.44
CA TRP A 330 8.42 -1.84 15.65
C TRP A 330 8.10 -0.98 16.87
N SER A 331 8.02 -1.65 18.03
CA SER A 331 8.16 -1.00 19.33
C SER A 331 9.63 -0.63 19.56
N THR A 332 9.87 0.44 20.33
CA THR A 332 11.22 0.94 20.60
C THR A 332 12.14 -0.19 21.10
N GLY A 333 13.29 -0.35 20.44
CA GLY A 333 14.29 -1.37 20.79
C GLY A 333 14.01 -2.80 20.33
N ASN A 334 12.85 -3.09 19.73
CA ASN A 334 12.49 -4.45 19.28
C ASN A 334 12.93 -4.76 17.83
N GLY A 335 13.39 -3.77 17.06
CA GLY A 335 13.82 -3.98 15.67
C GLY A 335 15.23 -4.57 15.50
N THR A 336 15.99 -4.81 16.58
CA THR A 336 17.42 -5.18 16.51
C THR A 336 17.68 -6.63 16.08
N GLY A 337 16.67 -7.50 16.12
CA GLY A 337 16.78 -8.90 15.66
C GLY A 337 17.26 -9.91 16.70
N TRP A 338 17.67 -9.45 17.88
CA TRP A 338 18.17 -10.31 18.96
C TRP A 338 18.05 -9.63 20.32
N TYR A 339 17.94 -10.44 21.37
CA TYR A 339 18.02 -10.01 22.77
C TYR A 339 19.00 -10.90 23.56
N ARG A 340 19.33 -10.52 24.80
CA ARG A 340 20.10 -11.38 25.71
C ARG A 340 19.15 -12.07 26.68
N ASP A 341 19.23 -13.39 26.81
CA ASP A 341 18.54 -14.12 27.87
C ASP A 341 19.13 -13.80 29.25
N GLU A 342 18.51 -14.31 30.32
CA GLU A 342 18.98 -14.16 31.70
C GLU A 342 20.42 -14.69 31.91
N GLY A 343 20.88 -15.59 31.03
CA GLY A 343 22.24 -16.11 30.99
C GLY A 343 23.21 -15.29 30.12
N GLY A 344 22.78 -14.15 29.57
CA GLY A 344 23.58 -13.27 28.71
C GLY A 344 23.79 -13.77 27.28
N ARG A 345 23.18 -14.89 26.89
CA ARG A 345 23.27 -15.48 25.54
C ARG A 345 22.38 -14.70 24.59
N ARG A 346 22.87 -14.50 23.36
CA ARG A 346 22.04 -13.93 22.29
C ARG A 346 20.98 -14.95 21.87
N VAL A 347 19.72 -14.60 22.09
CA VAL A 347 18.56 -15.35 21.61
C VAL A 347 17.99 -14.59 20.41
N TRP A 348 17.71 -15.35 19.36
CA TRP A 348 17.25 -14.82 18.09
C TRP A 348 15.73 -14.73 18.10
N SER A 349 15.23 -13.67 17.50
CA SER A 349 13.83 -13.32 17.65
C SER A 349 13.00 -13.61 16.40
N THR A 350 11.76 -13.98 16.63
CA THR A 350 10.67 -13.93 15.66
C THR A 350 9.81 -12.70 15.94
N GLY A 351 9.15 -12.18 14.91
CA GLY A 351 8.31 -10.99 15.03
C GLY A 351 6.89 -11.36 15.42
N ALA A 352 6.31 -10.60 16.34
CA ALA A 352 4.91 -10.73 16.76
C ALA A 352 4.21 -9.37 16.83
N GLN A 353 2.90 -9.38 16.60
CA GLN A 353 2.02 -8.22 16.77
C GLN A 353 1.52 -8.18 18.21
N GLN A 354 1.61 -7.04 18.88
CA GLN A 354 0.89 -6.80 20.14
C GLN A 354 -0.64 -6.83 19.93
N ALA A 355 -1.35 -7.64 20.72
CA ALA A 355 -2.82 -7.72 20.69
C ALA A 355 -3.48 -6.45 21.28
N GLY A 356 -2.86 -5.87 22.32
CA GLY A 356 -3.29 -4.63 22.96
C GLY A 356 -2.17 -3.61 23.11
N GLY A 357 -2.43 -2.51 23.83
CA GLY A 357 -1.42 -1.45 24.06
C GLY A 357 -1.14 -0.61 22.82
N GLU A 358 0.13 -0.34 22.52
CA GLU A 358 0.56 0.48 21.37
C GLU A 358 0.34 -0.20 20.01
N GLN A 359 0.01 -1.50 20.02
CA GLN A 359 -0.20 -2.30 18.81
C GLN A 359 1.00 -2.23 17.84
N LYS A 360 2.21 -2.34 18.40
CA LYS A 360 3.50 -2.35 17.71
C LYS A 360 4.05 -3.78 17.57
N TRP A 361 5.05 -3.95 16.70
CA TRP A 361 5.78 -5.19 16.53
C TRP A 361 6.80 -5.36 17.64
N VAL A 362 6.90 -6.58 18.15
CA VAL A 362 7.87 -6.97 19.16
C VAL A 362 8.67 -8.16 18.67
N SER A 363 9.86 -8.32 19.23
CA SER A 363 10.73 -9.46 18.95
C SER A 363 10.65 -10.42 20.13
N LEU A 364 10.25 -11.67 19.88
CA LEU A 364 10.02 -12.69 20.92
C LEU A 364 10.80 -13.96 20.61
N SER A 365 10.99 -14.82 21.62
CA SER A 365 11.56 -16.16 21.44
C SER A 365 10.67 -17.00 20.53
N GLU A 366 11.24 -17.79 19.62
CA GLU A 366 10.44 -18.67 18.74
C GLU A 366 9.72 -19.81 19.48
N ASP A 367 10.17 -20.12 20.71
CA ASP A 367 9.69 -21.22 21.53
C ASP A 367 8.41 -20.91 22.32
N ILE A 368 7.97 -19.64 22.39
CA ILE A 368 6.70 -19.31 23.06
C ILE A 368 5.52 -19.70 22.18
N GLU A 369 4.42 -20.10 22.80
CA GLU A 369 3.19 -20.43 22.09
C GLU A 369 2.24 -19.24 22.04
N LEU A 370 1.85 -18.82 20.84
CA LEU A 370 0.91 -17.72 20.62
C LEU A 370 -0.16 -18.11 19.60
N ASN A 371 -1.29 -17.38 19.58
CA ASN A 371 -2.16 -17.33 18.41
C ASN A 371 -1.39 -16.72 17.23
N PHE A 372 -1.86 -16.93 16.01
CA PHE A 372 -1.12 -16.54 14.81
C PHE A 372 -2.03 -16.18 13.66
N ILE A 373 -1.56 -15.32 12.76
CA ILE A 373 -2.34 -14.89 11.58
C ILE A 373 -1.72 -15.49 10.33
N CYS A 374 -2.52 -16.23 9.57
CA CYS A 374 -2.15 -16.78 8.27
C CYS A 374 -2.72 -15.92 7.13
N MET A 375 -2.08 -16.00 5.97
CA MET A 375 -2.62 -15.57 4.69
C MET A 375 -3.43 -16.71 4.07
N LYS A 376 -4.63 -16.42 3.56
CA LYS A 376 -5.54 -17.36 2.90
C LYS A 376 -5.32 -17.48 1.40
#